data_AF-A0A9E1MG26-F1
#
_entry.id   AF-A0A9E1MG26-F1
#
_cell.length_a   1.000
_cell.length_b   1.000
_cell.length_c   1.000
_cell.angle_alpha   90.00
_cell.angle_beta   90.00
_cell.angle_gamma   90.00
#
_symmetry.space_group_name_H-M   'P 1'
#
loop_
_entity.id
_entity.type
_entity.pdbx_description
1 polymer ?
#
loop_
_entity_poly.entity_id
_entity_poly.type
_entity_poly.pdbx_seq_one_letter_code
_entity_poly.pdbx_strand_id
1 'polypeptide(L)'
;MKEKKNIIMIGVAIGIVAIIAIFFGGRFAYKKYQENILREEAATLTKKDITKDNFNTEIKSKGDYAVVEKAMKEYLADYGTAAKKTLVILNDKKLSNLLSAETIKSDMPKFEETKKYLEKTRKELDTYMGSMITMTSDKAMMDKIKKTKVSTYYQNLYRELMLDSSLSSSLKEAQSELVASREKMTKLFDIYDNVFQFLIDNEGNYELSGRMLLFKNQSLLSQYNSYINQIRRAAF
;
A
#
# COMPACT_ATOMS: atom_id res chain seq x y z
N MET A 1 50.81 -23.67 58.90
CA MET A 1 52.13 -22.99 59.03
C MET A 1 52.81 -23.05 57.67
N LYS A 2 53.11 -22.00 56.90
CA LYS A 2 53.10 -20.52 57.04
C LYS A 2 52.66 -19.98 55.65
N GLU A 3 51.63 -19.13 55.56
CA GLU A 3 51.71 -17.66 55.41
C GLU A 3 52.61 -17.17 54.25
N LYS A 4 52.05 -16.64 53.15
CA LYS A 4 51.73 -15.20 52.89
C LYS A 4 52.93 -14.24 52.91
N LYS A 5 53.17 -13.57 51.77
CA LYS A 5 53.41 -12.10 51.58
C LYS A 5 53.89 -11.85 50.14
N ASN A 6 53.04 -11.40 49.23
CA ASN A 6 52.74 -9.99 48.91
C ASN A 6 53.95 -9.11 48.54
N ILE A 7 53.91 -8.63 47.28
CA ILE A 7 53.99 -7.21 46.83
C ILE A 7 55.37 -6.55 47.05
N ILE A 8 56.04 -6.00 46.01
CA ILE A 8 56.03 -4.58 45.62
C ILE A 8 56.85 -4.47 44.30
N MET A 9 56.27 -4.11 43.14
CA MET A 9 56.20 -2.74 42.58
C MET A 9 57.60 -2.25 42.07
N ILE A 10 57.89 -1.85 40.81
CA ILE A 10 57.17 -1.05 39.78
C ILE A 10 57.93 -1.17 38.44
N GLY A 11 57.20 -1.18 37.31
CA GLY A 11 57.69 -0.51 36.09
C GLY A 11 57.15 -1.00 34.75
N VAL A 12 55.95 -0.51 34.36
CA VAL A 12 55.50 -0.19 32.98
C VAL A 12 55.77 -1.26 31.90
N ALA A 13 54.80 -2.04 31.45
CA ALA A 13 53.76 -1.55 30.55
C ALA A 13 52.43 -2.30 30.76
N ILE A 14 51.56 -1.68 31.56
CA ILE A 14 50.11 -1.83 31.40
C ILE A 14 49.76 -1.07 30.11
N GLY A 15 49.91 -1.78 28.99
CA GLY A 15 49.56 -1.34 27.65
C GLY A 15 48.21 -1.95 27.26
N ILE A 16 47.16 -1.21 27.53
CA ILE A 16 45.83 -1.20 26.88
C ILE A 16 45.73 -2.16 25.67
N VAL A 17 45.27 -3.41 25.86
CA VAL A 17 44.77 -4.24 24.75
C VAL A 17 43.55 -5.10 25.13
N ALA A 18 43.37 -5.50 26.40
CA ALA A 18 42.27 -6.41 26.76
C ALA A 18 40.89 -5.76 26.98
N ILE A 19 40.79 -4.43 27.13
CA ILE A 19 39.49 -3.73 27.29
C ILE A 19 38.89 -3.31 25.93
N ILE A 20 39.72 -3.19 24.89
CA ILE A 20 39.25 -2.85 23.53
C ILE A 20 38.54 -4.06 22.89
N ALA A 21 38.97 -5.31 23.17
CA ALA A 21 38.34 -6.50 22.59
C ALA A 21 36.93 -6.79 23.13
N ILE A 22 36.60 -6.45 24.39
CA ILE A 22 35.23 -6.62 24.93
C ILE A 22 34.32 -5.46 24.49
N PHE A 23 34.86 -4.24 24.40
CA PHE A 23 34.08 -3.07 23.97
C PHE A 23 33.79 -3.08 22.46
N PHE A 24 34.72 -3.54 21.63
CA PHE A 24 34.53 -3.68 20.18
C PHE A 24 34.00 -5.06 19.76
N GLY A 25 34.40 -6.16 20.42
CA GLY A 25 33.89 -7.51 20.15
C GLY A 25 32.45 -7.70 20.61
N GLY A 26 32.07 -7.14 21.77
CA GLY A 26 30.68 -7.08 22.22
C GLY A 26 29.80 -6.22 21.31
N ARG A 27 30.31 -5.06 20.86
CA ARG A 27 29.60 -4.20 19.89
C ARG A 27 29.49 -4.87 18.52
N PHE A 28 30.49 -5.62 18.07
CA PHE A 28 30.46 -6.35 16.80
C PHE A 28 29.52 -7.56 16.85
N ALA A 29 29.58 -8.37 17.92
CA ALA A 29 28.65 -9.47 18.15
C ALA A 29 27.21 -8.98 18.34
N TYR A 30 27.01 -7.89 19.09
CA TYR A 30 25.70 -7.24 19.25
C TYR A 30 25.17 -6.71 17.92
N LYS A 31 26.01 -6.04 17.12
CA LYS A 31 25.62 -5.58 15.78
C LYS A 31 25.18 -6.75 14.89
N LYS A 32 25.99 -7.81 14.81
CA LYS A 32 25.68 -9.00 14.01
C LYS A 32 24.40 -9.71 14.49
N TYR A 33 24.19 -9.78 15.80
CA TYR A 33 22.97 -10.35 16.40
C TYR A 33 21.72 -9.53 16.07
N GLN A 34 21.77 -8.20 16.23
CA GLN A 34 20.63 -7.32 15.91
C GLN A 34 20.33 -7.27 14.41
N GLU A 35 21.36 -7.29 13.57
CA GLU A 35 21.20 -7.39 12.13
C GLU A 35 20.53 -8.72 11.72
N ASN A 36 20.91 -9.83 12.36
CA ASN A 36 20.26 -11.13 12.13
C ASN A 36 18.78 -11.11 12.52
N ILE A 37 18.43 -10.57 13.70
CA ILE A 37 17.01 -10.41 14.11
C ILE A 37 16.24 -9.62 13.05
N LEU A 38 16.81 -8.51 12.58
CA LEU A 38 16.16 -7.67 11.59
C LEU A 38 15.98 -8.40 10.24
N ARG A 39 16.97 -9.18 9.81
CA ARG A 39 16.90 -10.01 8.60
C ARG A 39 15.84 -11.12 8.71
N GLU A 40 15.74 -11.77 9.88
CA GLU A 40 14.69 -12.76 10.16
C GLU A 40 13.30 -12.12 10.14
N GLU A 41 13.17 -10.91 10.72
CA GLU A 41 11.92 -10.17 10.67
C GLU A 41 11.57 -9.76 9.24
N ALA A 42 12.53 -9.28 8.46
CA ALA A 42 12.35 -8.98 7.03
C ALA A 42 11.84 -10.21 6.26
N ALA A 43 12.47 -11.37 6.46
CA ALA A 43 12.07 -12.64 5.84
C ALA A 43 10.69 -13.16 6.32
N THR A 44 10.25 -12.74 7.51
CA THR A 44 8.90 -13.02 8.01
C THR A 44 7.88 -12.10 7.34
N LEU A 45 8.21 -10.82 7.17
CA LEU A 45 7.34 -9.84 6.52
C LEU A 45 7.07 -10.17 5.05
N THR A 46 8.05 -10.72 4.33
CA THR A 46 7.87 -11.14 2.93
C THR A 46 6.90 -12.31 2.73
N LYS A 47 6.60 -13.06 3.80
CA LYS A 47 5.66 -14.20 3.76
C LYS A 47 4.23 -13.81 4.11
N LYS A 48 4.00 -12.57 4.54
CA LYS A 48 2.68 -12.08 4.94
C LYS A 48 1.84 -11.63 3.73
N ASP A 49 0.54 -11.84 3.82
CA ASP A 49 -0.43 -11.29 2.87
C ASP A 49 -0.71 -9.82 3.21
N ILE A 50 -0.32 -8.93 2.30
CA ILE A 50 -0.42 -7.47 2.45
C ILE A 50 -1.86 -6.97 2.74
N THR A 51 -2.86 -7.74 2.34
CA THR A 51 -4.28 -7.40 2.45
C THR A 51 -4.98 -8.06 3.63
N LYS A 52 -4.36 -9.06 4.27
CA LYS A 52 -4.99 -9.82 5.37
C LYS A 52 -4.23 -9.66 6.67
N ASP A 53 -2.90 -9.69 6.63
CA ASP A 53 -2.08 -9.74 7.82
C ASP A 53 -1.85 -8.36 8.45
N ASN A 54 -1.38 -8.40 9.70
CA ASN A 54 -0.91 -7.23 10.42
C ASN A 54 0.62 -7.09 10.30
N PHE A 55 1.06 -5.92 9.85
CA PHE A 55 2.46 -5.56 9.73
C PHE A 55 2.96 -4.76 10.94
N ASN A 56 2.07 -4.08 11.66
CA ASN A 56 2.39 -3.38 12.90
C ASN A 56 2.45 -4.36 14.07
N THR A 57 3.52 -5.14 14.10
CA THR A 57 3.83 -6.16 15.11
C THR A 57 4.97 -5.69 16.00
N GLU A 58 5.13 -6.31 17.17
CA GLU A 58 6.18 -5.97 18.15
C GLU A 58 7.56 -5.79 17.50
N ILE A 59 8.30 -4.76 17.92
CA ILE A 59 9.65 -4.50 17.45
C ILE A 59 10.64 -5.40 18.21
N LYS A 60 11.31 -6.30 17.50
CA LYS A 60 12.17 -7.33 18.10
C LYS A 60 13.63 -6.88 18.22
N SER A 61 14.09 -6.06 17.30
CA SER A 61 15.43 -5.49 17.31
C SER A 61 15.54 -4.29 18.26
N LYS A 62 16.78 -3.86 18.55
CA LYS A 62 17.11 -2.84 19.55
C LYS A 62 17.97 -1.72 18.97
N GLY A 63 17.89 -0.54 19.59
CA GLY A 63 18.64 0.65 19.16
C GLY A 63 18.22 1.10 17.77
N ASP A 64 19.15 1.55 16.94
CA ASP A 64 18.84 2.02 15.58
C ASP A 64 18.32 0.90 14.66
N TYR A 65 18.61 -0.38 14.94
CA TYR A 65 17.97 -1.50 14.23
C TYR A 65 16.46 -1.52 14.46
N ALA A 66 16.01 -1.18 15.68
CA ALA A 66 14.59 -1.05 16.01
C ALA A 66 13.91 0.05 15.18
N VAL A 67 14.65 1.12 14.87
CA VAL A 67 14.18 2.20 14.01
C VAL A 67 14.03 1.72 12.57
N VAL A 68 14.98 0.92 12.08
CA VAL A 68 14.88 0.29 10.75
C VAL A 68 13.69 -0.67 10.67
N GLU A 69 13.55 -1.57 11.65
CA GLU A 69 12.43 -2.52 11.73
C GLU A 69 11.08 -1.80 11.74
N LYS A 70 10.97 -0.77 12.59
CA LYS A 70 9.77 0.06 12.68
C LYS A 70 9.47 0.74 11.35
N ALA A 71 10.47 1.33 10.69
CA ALA A 71 10.29 1.96 9.38
C ALA A 71 9.76 0.97 8.34
N MET A 72 10.30 -0.26 8.29
CA MET A 72 9.84 -1.32 7.38
C MET A 72 8.39 -1.72 7.67
N LYS A 73 8.07 -1.99 8.94
CA LYS A 73 6.74 -2.42 9.38
C LYS A 73 5.68 -1.36 9.12
N GLU A 74 5.96 -0.12 9.47
CA GLU A 74 5.05 1.00 9.19
C GLU A 74 4.86 1.19 7.68
N TYR A 75 5.92 1.07 6.87
CA TYR A 75 5.81 1.22 5.42
C TYR A 75 4.86 0.17 4.81
N LEU A 76 5.02 -1.09 5.21
CA LEU A 76 4.15 -2.18 4.75
C LEU A 76 2.73 -2.05 5.31
N ALA A 77 2.57 -1.58 6.56
CA ALA A 77 1.26 -1.31 7.15
C ALA A 77 0.50 -0.19 6.42
N ASP A 78 1.20 0.89 6.05
CA ASP A 78 0.65 2.01 5.29
C ASP A 78 0.18 1.53 3.90
N TYR A 79 1.02 0.74 3.21
CA TYR A 79 0.69 0.15 1.91
C TYR A 79 -0.51 -0.81 2.01
N GLY A 80 -0.47 -1.73 2.98
CA GLY A 80 -1.56 -2.68 3.21
C GLY A 80 -2.88 -2.01 3.58
N THR A 81 -2.83 -0.87 4.27
CA THR A 81 -4.02 -0.05 4.55
C THR A 81 -4.62 0.51 3.26
N ALA A 82 -3.80 1.07 2.37
CA ALA A 82 -4.27 1.57 1.08
C ALA A 82 -4.84 0.43 0.20
N ALA A 83 -4.20 -0.74 0.19
CA ALA A 83 -4.68 -1.92 -0.52
C ALA A 83 -6.04 -2.40 0.01
N LYS A 84 -6.18 -2.54 1.33
CA LYS A 84 -7.46 -2.91 1.97
C LYS A 84 -8.59 -1.93 1.63
N LYS A 85 -8.33 -0.62 1.69
CA LYS A 85 -9.33 0.40 1.33
C LYS A 85 -9.70 0.34 -0.16
N THR A 86 -8.75 0.08 -1.04
CA THR A 86 -9.01 -0.16 -2.47
C THR A 86 -9.93 -1.37 -2.66
N LEU A 87 -9.66 -2.49 -1.99
CA LEU A 87 -10.50 -3.68 -2.05
C LEU A 87 -11.92 -3.45 -1.51
N VAL A 88 -12.09 -2.65 -0.47
CA VAL A 88 -13.42 -2.29 0.05
C VAL A 88 -14.23 -1.57 -1.02
N ILE A 89 -13.62 -0.63 -1.74
CA ILE A 89 -14.29 0.11 -2.83
C ILE A 89 -14.63 -0.83 -4.00
N LEU A 90 -13.67 -1.65 -4.44
CA LEU A 90 -13.86 -2.57 -5.57
C LEU A 90 -14.94 -3.63 -5.30
N ASN A 91 -15.15 -3.99 -4.03
CA ASN A 91 -16.18 -4.93 -3.60
C ASN A 91 -17.47 -4.23 -3.12
N ASP A 92 -17.58 -2.91 -3.27
CA ASP A 92 -18.81 -2.20 -2.92
C ASP A 92 -19.93 -2.59 -3.89
N LYS A 93 -20.96 -3.25 -3.35
CA LYS A 93 -22.15 -3.66 -4.11
C LYS A 93 -22.88 -2.47 -4.74
N LYS A 94 -22.76 -1.27 -4.17
CA LYS A 94 -23.37 -0.07 -4.76
C LYS A 94 -22.72 0.25 -6.12
N LEU A 95 -21.41 0.08 -6.25
CA LEU A 95 -20.68 0.29 -7.51
C LEU A 95 -21.14 -0.69 -8.59
N SER A 96 -21.31 -1.97 -8.25
CA SER A 96 -21.79 -2.98 -9.22
C SER A 96 -23.27 -2.80 -9.60
N ASN A 97 -24.06 -2.14 -8.74
CA ASN A 97 -25.51 -2.00 -8.90
C ASN A 97 -25.94 -0.59 -9.36
N LEU A 98 -25.02 0.25 -9.83
CA LEU A 98 -25.33 1.62 -10.25
C LEU A 98 -26.43 1.70 -11.31
N LEU A 99 -26.45 0.75 -12.25
CA LEU A 99 -27.44 0.69 -13.33
C LEU A 99 -28.59 -0.29 -13.04
N SER A 100 -28.76 -0.71 -11.78
CA SER A 100 -29.93 -1.49 -11.39
C SER A 100 -31.20 -0.64 -11.47
N ALA A 101 -32.33 -1.30 -11.67
CA ALA A 101 -33.63 -0.64 -11.72
C ALA A 101 -33.93 0.08 -10.40
N GLU A 102 -33.52 -0.51 -9.27
CA GLU A 102 -33.66 0.06 -7.94
C GLU A 102 -32.88 1.36 -7.79
N THR A 103 -31.60 1.38 -8.18
CA THR A 103 -30.77 2.60 -8.13
C THR A 103 -31.33 3.67 -9.05
N ILE A 104 -31.64 3.32 -10.32
CA ILE A 104 -32.17 4.26 -11.30
C ILE A 104 -33.48 4.86 -10.81
N LYS A 105 -34.43 4.04 -10.35
CA LYS A 105 -35.72 4.51 -9.85
C LYS A 105 -35.59 5.46 -8.67
N SER A 106 -34.61 5.22 -7.80
CA SER A 106 -34.43 6.01 -6.57
C SER A 106 -33.88 7.41 -6.80
N ASP A 107 -33.25 7.67 -7.94
CA ASP A 107 -32.44 8.88 -8.16
C ASP A 107 -32.72 9.56 -9.52
N MET A 108 -33.52 8.92 -10.39
CA MET A 108 -34.02 9.56 -11.61
C MET A 108 -34.92 10.78 -11.30
N PRO A 109 -35.01 11.77 -12.20
CA PRO A 109 -34.30 11.87 -13.47
C PRO A 109 -32.92 12.54 -13.37
N LYS A 110 -32.58 13.12 -12.21
CA LYS A 110 -31.41 13.99 -12.07
C LYS A 110 -30.11 13.26 -11.70
N PHE A 111 -30.23 12.08 -11.08
CA PHE A 111 -29.13 11.23 -10.65
C PHE A 111 -28.09 11.94 -9.74
N GLU A 112 -28.54 12.86 -8.89
CA GLU A 112 -27.66 13.71 -8.08
C GLU A 112 -26.87 12.86 -7.07
N GLU A 113 -27.52 11.90 -6.40
CA GLU A 113 -26.86 11.05 -5.40
C GLU A 113 -25.92 10.02 -6.04
N THR A 114 -26.25 9.56 -7.24
CA THR A 114 -25.43 8.64 -8.02
C THR A 114 -24.17 9.33 -8.53
N LYS A 115 -24.28 10.54 -9.08
CA LYS A 115 -23.12 11.33 -9.52
C LYS A 115 -22.21 11.68 -8.34
N LYS A 116 -22.78 12.09 -7.20
CA LYS A 116 -22.03 12.36 -5.96
C LYS A 116 -21.30 11.12 -5.45
N TYR A 117 -21.95 9.95 -5.51
CA TYR A 117 -21.31 8.69 -5.15
C TYR A 117 -20.17 8.34 -6.11
N LEU A 118 -20.37 8.44 -7.42
CA LEU A 118 -19.34 8.21 -8.43
C LEU A 118 -18.12 9.11 -8.23
N GLU A 119 -18.32 10.41 -8.05
CA GLU A 119 -17.25 11.38 -7.81
C GLU A 119 -16.45 11.05 -6.55
N LYS A 120 -17.16 10.79 -5.44
CA LYS A 120 -16.51 10.40 -4.17
C LYS A 120 -15.70 9.12 -4.34
N THR A 121 -16.29 8.09 -4.95
CA THR A 121 -15.68 6.76 -5.11
C THR A 121 -14.46 6.84 -6.02
N ARG A 122 -14.56 7.56 -7.14
CA ARG A 122 -13.46 7.84 -8.06
C ARG A 122 -12.30 8.51 -7.31
N LYS A 123 -12.57 9.56 -6.54
CA LYS A 123 -11.54 10.30 -5.78
C LYS A 123 -10.85 9.43 -4.73
N GLU A 124 -11.62 8.62 -3.98
CA GLU A 124 -11.07 7.71 -2.98
C GLU A 124 -10.19 6.64 -3.62
N LEU A 125 -10.66 6.02 -4.71
CA LEU A 125 -9.90 5.00 -5.44
C LEU A 125 -8.62 5.57 -6.04
N ASP A 126 -8.68 6.74 -6.67
CA ASP A 126 -7.50 7.45 -7.19
C ASP A 126 -6.49 7.77 -6.07
N THR A 127 -6.97 8.17 -4.90
CA THR A 127 -6.13 8.47 -3.74
C THR A 127 -5.39 7.21 -3.27
N TYR A 128 -6.11 6.11 -3.05
CA TYR A 128 -5.50 4.89 -2.52
C TYR A 128 -4.59 4.20 -3.53
N MET A 129 -5.03 4.06 -4.79
CA MET A 129 -4.19 3.47 -5.85
C MET A 129 -2.99 4.36 -6.19
N GLY A 130 -3.17 5.68 -6.24
CA GLY A 130 -2.07 6.63 -6.43
C GLY A 130 -1.03 6.57 -5.30
N SER A 131 -1.49 6.42 -4.05
CA SER A 131 -0.60 6.19 -2.90
C SER A 131 0.20 4.90 -3.06
N MET A 132 -0.44 3.79 -3.41
CA MET A 132 0.26 2.51 -3.62
C MET A 132 1.31 2.63 -4.74
N ILE A 133 0.97 3.21 -5.90
CA ILE A 133 1.89 3.43 -7.02
C ILE A 133 3.07 4.33 -6.62
N THR A 134 2.83 5.33 -5.77
CA THR A 134 3.92 6.17 -5.25
C THR A 134 4.85 5.37 -4.35
N MET A 135 4.27 4.51 -3.49
CA MET A 135 4.98 3.65 -2.55
C MET A 135 5.74 2.48 -3.20
N THR A 136 5.51 2.17 -4.47
CA THR A 136 6.37 1.21 -5.18
C THR A 136 7.66 1.84 -5.69
N SER A 137 7.84 3.17 -5.56
CA SER A 137 9.08 3.84 -5.98
C SER A 137 10.19 3.77 -4.93
N ASP A 138 11.42 3.53 -5.38
CA ASP A 138 12.63 3.54 -4.55
C ASP A 138 12.74 4.84 -3.72
N LYS A 139 12.35 5.98 -4.30
CA LYS A 139 12.35 7.28 -3.63
C LYS A 139 11.42 7.26 -2.41
N ALA A 140 10.15 6.87 -2.59
CA ALA A 140 9.18 6.86 -1.50
C ALA A 140 9.58 5.89 -0.39
N MET A 141 10.11 4.71 -0.76
CA MET A 141 10.62 3.73 0.20
C MET A 141 11.77 4.32 1.02
N MET A 142 12.76 4.95 0.37
CA MET A 142 13.91 5.53 1.06
C MET A 142 13.58 6.77 1.88
N ASP A 143 12.58 7.57 1.48
CA ASP A 143 12.16 8.75 2.22
C ASP A 143 11.61 8.39 3.61
N LYS A 144 11.06 7.18 3.80
CA LYS A 144 10.61 6.69 5.12
C LYS A 144 11.78 6.59 6.10
N ILE A 145 12.89 5.93 5.72
CA ILE A 145 14.04 5.77 6.61
C ILE A 145 14.84 7.07 6.78
N LYS A 146 14.97 7.88 5.72
CA LYS A 146 15.71 9.17 5.79
C LYS A 146 15.12 10.14 6.81
N LYS A 147 13.80 10.15 7.00
CA LYS A 147 13.10 10.98 8.00
C LYS A 147 13.46 10.60 9.44
N THR A 148 13.96 9.39 9.69
CA THR A 148 14.32 8.91 11.03
C THR A 148 15.69 9.39 11.52
N LYS A 149 16.50 10.01 10.65
CA LYS A 149 17.84 10.56 10.96
C LYS A 149 18.86 9.55 11.51
N VAL A 150 18.64 8.24 11.33
CA VAL A 150 19.65 7.20 11.63
C VAL A 150 20.86 7.32 10.70
N SER A 151 22.00 6.81 11.14
CA SER A 151 23.25 6.86 10.35
C SER A 151 23.12 6.17 8.99
N THR A 152 24.01 6.51 8.05
CA THR A 152 24.06 5.93 6.70
C THR A 152 24.11 4.41 6.69
N TYR A 153 24.78 3.79 7.68
CA TYR A 153 24.80 2.33 7.81
C TYR A 153 23.39 1.73 7.90
N TYR A 154 22.52 2.29 8.75
CA TYR A 154 21.15 1.81 8.93
C TYR A 154 20.24 2.15 7.75
N GLN A 155 20.48 3.27 7.08
CA GLN A 155 19.78 3.60 5.84
C GLN A 155 20.13 2.61 4.72
N ASN A 156 21.39 2.18 4.64
CA ASN A 156 21.83 1.15 3.69
C ASN A 156 21.27 -0.22 4.05
N LEU A 157 21.21 -0.58 5.34
CA LEU A 157 20.58 -1.81 5.78
C LEU A 157 19.08 -1.85 5.43
N TYR A 158 18.36 -0.73 5.64
CA TYR A 158 16.98 -0.59 5.17
C TYR A 158 16.85 -0.78 3.65
N ARG A 159 17.74 -0.12 2.89
CA ARG A 159 17.78 -0.25 1.43
C ARG A 159 17.94 -1.71 1.00
N GLU A 160 18.91 -2.40 1.60
CA GLU A 160 19.19 -3.80 1.28
C GLU A 160 17.94 -4.68 1.52
N LEU A 161 17.26 -4.48 2.66
CA LEU A 161 16.12 -5.31 3.04
C LEU A 161 14.83 -4.97 2.29
N MET A 162 14.64 -3.72 1.85
CA MET A 162 13.38 -3.26 1.21
C MET A 162 13.49 -3.09 -0.31
N LEU A 163 14.64 -2.64 -0.83
CA LEU A 163 14.84 -2.26 -2.23
C LEU A 163 15.70 -3.25 -3.02
N ASP A 164 16.64 -3.92 -2.35
CA ASP A 164 17.55 -4.87 -3.02
C ASP A 164 17.13 -6.33 -2.78
N SER A 165 16.01 -6.53 -2.09
CA SER A 165 15.42 -7.85 -1.80
C SER A 165 14.34 -8.25 -2.79
N SER A 166 13.89 -9.50 -2.71
CA SER A 166 12.74 -10.01 -3.50
C SER A 166 11.44 -9.22 -3.27
N LEU A 167 11.33 -8.48 -2.17
CA LEU A 167 10.19 -7.61 -1.89
C LEU A 167 10.10 -6.46 -2.92
N SER A 168 11.25 -5.90 -3.31
CA SER A 168 11.33 -4.81 -4.28
C SER A 168 10.91 -5.23 -5.67
N SER A 169 11.36 -6.41 -6.12
CA SER A 169 10.93 -6.97 -7.41
C SER A 169 9.43 -7.19 -7.44
N SER A 170 8.85 -7.77 -6.39
CA SER A 170 7.39 -7.98 -6.32
C SER A 170 6.61 -6.66 -6.28
N LEU A 171 7.09 -5.64 -5.58
CA LEU A 171 6.46 -4.32 -5.55
C LEU A 171 6.57 -3.59 -6.91
N LYS A 172 7.68 -3.76 -7.63
CA LYS A 172 7.86 -3.20 -8.99
C LYS A 172 7.02 -3.90 -10.03
N GLU A 173 6.90 -5.22 -9.98
CA GLU A 173 5.98 -5.99 -10.82
C GLU A 173 4.53 -5.53 -10.59
N ALA A 174 4.12 -5.45 -9.32
CA ALA A 174 2.80 -4.97 -8.93
C ALA A 174 2.54 -3.51 -9.36
N GLN A 175 3.57 -2.67 -9.52
CA GLN A 175 3.40 -1.28 -9.95
C GLN A 175 2.73 -1.19 -11.32
N SER A 176 3.18 -2.00 -12.28
CA SER A 176 2.65 -1.98 -13.65
C SER A 176 1.17 -2.41 -13.69
N GLU A 177 0.83 -3.44 -12.93
CA GLU A 177 -0.54 -3.94 -12.78
C GLU A 177 -1.44 -2.92 -12.07
N LEU A 178 -0.92 -2.24 -11.04
CA LEU A 178 -1.66 -1.18 -10.34
C LEU A 178 -1.94 0.02 -11.24
N VAL A 179 -0.97 0.44 -12.06
CA VAL A 179 -1.16 1.52 -13.03
C VAL A 179 -2.22 1.13 -14.05
N ALA A 180 -2.11 -0.07 -14.65
CA ALA A 180 -3.09 -0.56 -15.61
C ALA A 180 -4.49 -0.69 -15.00
N SER A 181 -4.58 -1.19 -13.76
CA SER A 181 -5.85 -1.32 -13.04
C SER A 181 -6.47 0.05 -12.75
N ARG A 182 -5.65 1.05 -12.38
CA ARG A 182 -6.11 2.41 -12.15
C ARG A 182 -6.69 3.00 -13.43
N GLU A 183 -5.99 2.87 -14.57
CA GLU A 183 -6.47 3.35 -15.86
C GLU A 183 -7.79 2.70 -16.29
N LYS A 184 -7.91 1.37 -16.10
CA LYS A 184 -9.17 0.64 -16.35
C LYS A 184 -10.31 1.20 -15.51
N MET A 185 -10.08 1.41 -14.22
CA MET A 185 -11.08 1.98 -13.32
C MET A 185 -11.47 3.40 -13.72
N THR A 186 -10.51 4.28 -14.04
CA THR A 186 -10.80 5.63 -14.53
C THR A 186 -11.71 5.60 -15.75
N LYS A 187 -11.40 4.76 -16.75
CA LYS A 187 -12.24 4.58 -17.94
C LYS A 187 -13.63 4.07 -17.59
N LEU A 188 -13.75 3.13 -16.66
CA LEU A 188 -15.04 2.62 -16.20
C LEU A 188 -15.89 3.73 -15.57
N PHE A 189 -15.30 4.56 -14.70
CA PHE A 189 -16.00 5.73 -14.14
C PHE A 189 -16.42 6.72 -15.23
N ASP A 190 -15.58 6.98 -16.23
CA ASP A 190 -15.93 7.88 -17.36
C ASP A 190 -17.13 7.34 -18.14
N ILE A 191 -17.21 6.02 -18.35
CA ILE A 191 -18.36 5.42 -19.02
C ILE A 191 -19.61 5.55 -18.16
N TYR A 192 -19.53 5.33 -16.84
CA TYR A 192 -20.69 5.57 -15.95
C TYR A 192 -21.16 7.01 -15.99
N ASP A 193 -20.25 7.99 -15.91
CA ASP A 193 -20.59 9.40 -16.02
C ASP A 193 -21.28 9.71 -17.35
N ASN A 194 -20.81 9.15 -18.46
CA ASN A 194 -21.45 9.27 -19.76
C ASN A 194 -22.86 8.66 -19.79
N VAL A 195 -23.08 7.51 -19.15
CA VAL A 195 -24.43 6.91 -19.05
C VAL A 195 -25.38 7.83 -18.30
N PHE A 196 -25.00 8.26 -17.10
CA PHE A 196 -25.89 9.10 -16.30
C PHE A 196 -26.09 10.48 -16.92
N GLN A 197 -25.07 11.06 -17.54
CA GLN A 197 -25.22 12.31 -18.28
C GLN A 197 -26.16 12.14 -19.47
N PHE A 198 -26.05 11.06 -20.24
CA PHE A 198 -26.97 10.74 -21.33
C PHE A 198 -28.42 10.59 -20.85
N LEU A 199 -28.64 9.96 -19.70
CA LEU A 199 -29.98 9.82 -19.10
C LEU A 199 -30.53 11.17 -18.60
N ILE A 200 -29.68 12.09 -18.15
CA ILE A 200 -30.11 13.44 -17.77
C ILE A 200 -30.48 14.25 -19.01
N ASP A 201 -29.62 14.24 -20.02
CA ASP A 201 -29.79 15.03 -21.26
C ASP A 201 -31.02 14.61 -22.08
N ASN A 202 -31.49 13.38 -21.86
CA ASN A 202 -32.65 12.79 -22.55
C ASN A 202 -33.83 12.55 -21.60
N GLU A 203 -33.93 13.33 -20.52
CA GLU A 203 -35.09 13.31 -19.62
C GLU A 203 -36.41 13.39 -20.43
N GLY A 204 -37.38 12.58 -20.03
CA GLY A 204 -38.67 12.48 -20.72
C GLY A 204 -38.64 11.71 -22.04
N ASN A 205 -37.47 11.25 -22.53
CA ASN A 205 -37.35 10.38 -23.70
C ASN A 205 -37.11 8.91 -23.37
N TYR A 206 -37.19 8.55 -22.09
CA TYR A 206 -37.20 7.19 -21.61
C TYR A 206 -38.09 7.06 -20.38
N GLU A 207 -38.44 5.82 -20.05
CA GLU A 207 -39.10 5.45 -18.81
C GLU A 207 -38.52 4.14 -18.28
N LEU A 208 -38.61 3.94 -16.96
CA LEU A 208 -38.27 2.67 -16.34
C LEU A 208 -39.50 1.78 -16.29
N SER A 209 -39.48 0.66 -17.03
CA SER A 209 -40.54 -0.35 -17.03
C SER A 209 -39.99 -1.68 -16.51
N GLY A 210 -40.45 -2.07 -15.32
CA GLY A 210 -39.90 -3.22 -14.60
C GLY A 210 -38.41 -3.03 -14.31
N ARG A 211 -37.56 -3.83 -14.98
CA ARG A 211 -36.09 -3.76 -14.85
C ARG A 211 -35.38 -3.11 -16.05
N MET A 212 -36.14 -2.57 -17.01
CA MET A 212 -35.59 -2.11 -18.28
C MET A 212 -35.89 -0.64 -18.50
N LEU A 213 -34.92 0.09 -19.03
CA LEU A 213 -35.13 1.42 -19.59
C LEU A 213 -35.72 1.27 -20.99
N LEU A 214 -36.92 1.82 -21.20
CA LEU A 214 -37.58 1.89 -22.49
C LEU A 214 -37.37 3.29 -23.06
N PHE A 215 -36.78 3.39 -24.26
CA PHE A 215 -36.52 4.65 -24.93
C PHE A 215 -37.57 4.92 -26.00
N LYS A 216 -37.95 6.19 -26.19
CA LYS A 216 -38.95 6.61 -27.19
C LYS A 216 -38.52 6.39 -28.64
N ASN A 217 -37.22 6.29 -28.91
CA ASN A 217 -36.71 6.04 -30.26
C ASN A 217 -35.47 5.13 -30.27
N GLN A 218 -35.23 4.51 -31.44
CA GLN A 218 -34.17 3.53 -31.64
C GLN A 218 -32.76 4.12 -31.53
N SER A 219 -32.59 5.40 -31.86
CA SER A 219 -31.27 6.06 -31.79
C SER A 219 -30.79 6.13 -30.34
N LEU A 220 -31.66 6.59 -29.43
CA LEU A 220 -31.36 6.68 -28.00
C LEU A 220 -31.10 5.29 -27.39
N LEU A 221 -31.90 4.29 -27.74
CA LEU A 221 -31.67 2.92 -27.31
C LEU A 221 -30.29 2.41 -27.77
N SER A 222 -29.92 2.69 -29.01
CA SER A 222 -28.64 2.26 -29.58
C SER A 222 -27.45 2.94 -28.90
N GLN A 223 -27.57 4.24 -28.61
CA GLN A 223 -26.55 4.99 -27.87
C GLN A 223 -26.39 4.47 -26.44
N TYR A 224 -27.50 4.27 -25.71
CA TYR A 224 -27.47 3.68 -24.38
C TYR A 224 -26.80 2.30 -24.39
N ASN A 225 -27.21 1.42 -25.31
CA ASN A 225 -26.63 0.08 -25.44
C ASN A 225 -25.13 0.11 -25.78
N SER A 226 -24.66 1.12 -26.51
CA SER A 226 -23.22 1.32 -26.75
C SER A 226 -22.47 1.53 -25.43
N TYR A 227 -22.98 2.37 -24.52
CA TYR A 227 -22.36 2.55 -23.21
C TYR A 227 -22.41 1.27 -22.37
N ILE A 228 -23.55 0.55 -22.35
CA ILE A 228 -23.65 -0.73 -21.64
C ILE A 228 -22.63 -1.75 -22.15
N ASN A 229 -22.42 -1.80 -23.47
CA ASN A 229 -21.39 -2.67 -24.05
C ASN A 229 -19.97 -2.23 -23.68
N GLN A 230 -19.71 -0.93 -23.57
CA GLN A 230 -18.42 -0.42 -23.08
C GLN A 230 -18.18 -0.80 -21.62
N ILE A 231 -19.18 -0.69 -20.74
CA ILE A 231 -19.09 -1.13 -19.34
C ILE A 231 -18.75 -2.62 -19.28
N ARG A 232 -19.47 -3.45 -20.03
CA ARG A 232 -19.21 -4.89 -20.09
C ARG A 232 -17.76 -5.18 -20.51
N ARG A 233 -17.23 -4.48 -21.52
CA ARG A 233 -15.85 -4.67 -21.96
C ARG A 233 -14.80 -4.15 -20.97
N ALA A 234 -15.13 -3.13 -20.18
CA ALA A 234 -14.22 -2.55 -19.20
C ALA A 234 -14.19 -3.34 -17.87
N ALA A 235 -15.26 -4.08 -17.57
CA ALA A 235 -15.37 -4.92 -16.37
C ALA A 235 -14.74 -6.32 -16.51
N PHE A 236 -14.29 -6.70 -17.72
CA PHE A 236 -13.60 -7.96 -18.04
C PHE A 236 -12.24 -7.68 -18.73
#